data_AF-A0A6A5FWM8-F1
#
_entry.id   AF-A0A6A5FWM8-F1
#
_cell.length_a   1.000
_cell.length_b   1.000
_cell.length_c   1.000
_cell.angle_alpha   90.00
_cell.angle_beta   90.00
_cell.angle_gamma   90.00
#
_symmetry.space_group_name_H-M   'P 1'
#
loop_
_entity.id
_entity.type
_entity.pdbx_description
1 polymer ?
#
loop_
_entity_poly.entity_id
_entity_poly.type
_entity_poly.pdbx_seq_one_letter_code
_entity_poly.pdbx_strand_id
1 'polypeptide(L)'
;MSIDVHDDVISGFLVHYTRTHYTVFHPNQHRLKRGRISYDTPLTLGKYYYFEHNKVPKCRERAFKKSIEFFVTRTNEIYARSWAVSPGRYLPQNIQEKFEGKVWAPFFGLLNDQNDMFVKKFGVCGQGGIVVKFVNRPNEIFKIRNVEKREYNFEISQQPIWNEICNSNSSVEDFIRQTRLHHFSCARFALCVQEGAPNRRFNAQNKGSFPKCSHLINKTYGAVRSMRYGRVGVWYQHSFTINNKISRRYSIYDRATATKLMAIDPPLPTKVVGNHVELTVKFLFNHDSFEREWSRDIQDWEDRRRGLKFNMFFYNEYLGKVEVQDDEACRIIKLVGKLRNIYKHRLIGDPIIVTVKVSPIREFVQRNCEDNASPLFFVHGVVGVEYVKR
;
A
#
# COMPACT_ATOMS: atom_id res chain seq x y z
N MET A 1 4.01 -8.42 1.80
CA MET A 1 3.04 -8.32 0.68
C MET A 1 2.37 -6.96 0.76
N SER A 2 2.49 -6.12 -0.27
CA SER A 2 1.79 -4.82 -0.33
C SER A 2 0.39 -5.04 -0.89
N ILE A 3 -0.64 -4.73 -0.10
CA ILE A 3 -2.02 -4.74 -0.57
C ILE A 3 -2.31 -3.30 -0.98
N ASP A 4 -2.60 -3.05 -2.25
CA ASP A 4 -3.00 -1.70 -2.63
C ASP A 4 -4.45 -1.48 -2.23
N VAL A 5 -4.63 -0.55 -1.30
CA VAL A 5 -5.90 -0.32 -0.60
C VAL A 5 -6.42 1.11 -0.79
N HIS A 6 -5.69 1.95 -1.54
CA HIS A 6 -5.94 3.39 -1.60
C HIS A 6 -6.47 3.89 -2.95
N ASP A 7 -6.56 3.02 -3.95
CA ASP A 7 -7.10 3.34 -5.26
C ASP A 7 -8.56 3.78 -5.20
N ASP A 8 -8.90 4.82 -5.96
CA ASP A 8 -10.29 5.25 -6.16
C ASP A 8 -11.18 4.12 -6.66
N VAL A 9 -10.70 3.42 -7.70
CA VAL A 9 -11.37 2.29 -8.33
C VAL A 9 -10.51 1.06 -8.14
N ILE A 10 -11.04 0.07 -7.43
CA ILE A 10 -10.37 -1.23 -7.34
C ILE A 10 -10.82 -2.05 -8.53
N SER A 11 -9.86 -2.54 -9.32
CA SER A 11 -10.17 -3.44 -10.44
C SER A 11 -9.27 -4.65 -10.46
N GLY A 12 -9.79 -5.76 -10.96
CA GLY A 12 -9.06 -7.01 -11.03
C GLY A 12 -9.97 -8.23 -11.10
N PHE A 13 -9.35 -9.40 -11.18
CA PHE A 13 -10.03 -10.68 -11.12
C PHE A 13 -10.42 -11.00 -9.68
N LEU A 14 -11.70 -11.25 -9.43
CA LEU A 14 -12.19 -11.56 -8.09
C LEU A 14 -11.67 -12.93 -7.64
N VAL A 15 -10.89 -12.92 -6.55
CA VAL A 15 -10.28 -14.15 -6.00
C VAL A 15 -10.86 -14.58 -4.67
N HIS A 16 -11.55 -13.67 -3.97
CA HIS A 16 -12.23 -13.99 -2.73
C HIS A 16 -13.27 -12.92 -2.42
N TYR A 17 -14.37 -13.29 -1.79
CA TYR A 17 -15.30 -12.33 -1.18
C TYR A 17 -16.07 -12.97 -0.02
N THR A 18 -16.53 -12.11 0.87
CA THR A 18 -17.45 -12.42 1.98
C THR A 18 -18.69 -11.56 1.84
N ARG A 19 -19.58 -11.55 2.84
CA ARG A 19 -20.72 -10.62 2.85
C ARG A 19 -20.28 -9.14 2.89
N THR A 20 -19.11 -8.86 3.45
CA THR A 20 -18.67 -7.48 3.74
C THR A 20 -17.45 -7.07 2.93
N HIS A 21 -16.64 -7.99 2.42
CA HIS A 21 -15.37 -7.67 1.79
C HIS A 21 -15.16 -8.42 0.48
N TYR A 22 -14.35 -7.87 -0.41
CA TYR A 22 -13.86 -8.54 -1.61
C TYR A 22 -12.35 -8.38 -1.73
N THR A 23 -11.72 -9.34 -2.40
CA THR A 23 -10.31 -9.30 -2.79
C THR A 23 -10.22 -9.59 -4.29
N VAL A 24 -9.51 -8.72 -5.00
CA VAL A 24 -9.18 -8.93 -6.41
C VAL A 24 -7.68 -9.06 -6.60
N PHE A 25 -7.28 -9.74 -7.65
CA PHE A 25 -5.92 -9.71 -8.17
C PHE A 25 -5.83 -8.75 -9.37
N HIS A 26 -4.92 -7.78 -9.31
CA HIS A 26 -4.70 -6.81 -10.37
C HIS A 26 -3.59 -7.30 -11.32
N PRO A 27 -3.91 -7.71 -12.56
CA PRO A 27 -2.99 -8.46 -13.41
C PRO A 27 -1.77 -7.65 -13.85
N ASN A 28 -1.87 -6.32 -14.01
CA ASN A 28 -0.72 -5.52 -14.47
C ASN A 28 0.18 -5.04 -13.32
N GLN A 29 -0.29 -5.13 -12.08
CA GLN A 29 0.45 -4.68 -10.89
C GLN A 29 0.94 -5.85 -10.04
N HIS A 30 0.55 -7.08 -10.41
CA HIS A 30 0.88 -8.33 -9.73
C HIS A 30 0.58 -8.32 -8.22
N ARG A 31 -0.49 -7.63 -7.81
CA ARG A 31 -0.84 -7.43 -6.39
C ARG A 31 -2.31 -7.70 -6.12
N LEU A 32 -2.58 -8.08 -4.87
CA LEU A 32 -3.94 -8.18 -4.36
C LEU A 32 -4.42 -6.80 -3.91
N LYS A 33 -5.68 -6.49 -4.21
CA LYS A 33 -6.39 -5.30 -3.74
C LYS A 33 -7.63 -5.73 -2.99
N ARG A 34 -7.94 -5.02 -1.90
CA ARG A 34 -9.08 -5.33 -1.05
C ARG A 34 -10.00 -4.14 -0.93
N GLY A 35 -11.30 -4.41 -0.89
CA GLY A 35 -12.30 -3.39 -0.63
C GLY A 35 -13.53 -3.95 0.08
N ARG A 36 -14.41 -3.04 0.47
CA ARG A 36 -15.65 -3.36 1.17
C ARG A 36 -16.83 -3.43 0.19
N ILE A 37 -17.67 -4.44 0.35
CA ILE A 37 -18.94 -4.56 -0.36
C ILE A 37 -19.94 -3.59 0.26
N SER A 38 -20.59 -2.80 -0.59
CA SER A 38 -21.57 -1.78 -0.20
C SER A 38 -22.83 -1.87 -1.07
N TYR A 39 -23.13 -3.06 -1.59
CA TYR A 39 -24.20 -3.35 -2.54
C TYR A 39 -24.58 -4.84 -2.42
N ASP A 40 -25.81 -5.19 -2.81
CA ASP A 40 -26.35 -6.54 -2.66
C ASP A 40 -26.27 -7.39 -3.94
N THR A 41 -25.36 -7.03 -4.85
CA THR A 41 -25.18 -7.74 -6.12
C THR A 41 -24.34 -9.02 -5.94
N PRO A 42 -24.79 -10.18 -6.45
CA PRO A 42 -23.99 -11.40 -6.38
C PRO A 42 -22.70 -11.25 -7.18
N LEU A 43 -21.59 -11.67 -6.57
CA LEU A 43 -20.27 -11.66 -7.19
C LEU A 43 -19.86 -13.09 -7.61
N THR A 44 -19.14 -13.20 -8.73
CA THR A 44 -18.67 -14.50 -9.24
C THR A 44 -17.15 -14.52 -9.22
N LEU A 45 -16.56 -15.54 -8.56
CA LEU A 45 -15.12 -15.74 -8.55
C LEU A 45 -14.57 -15.90 -9.97
N GLY A 46 -13.34 -15.47 -10.19
CA GLY A 46 -12.66 -15.54 -11.49
C GLY A 46 -13.11 -14.50 -12.52
N LYS A 47 -14.17 -13.72 -12.26
CA LYS A 47 -14.57 -12.63 -13.15
C LYS A 47 -13.80 -11.33 -12.86
N TYR A 48 -13.59 -10.53 -13.90
CA TYR A 48 -12.95 -9.22 -13.77
C TYR A 48 -13.99 -8.13 -13.46
N TYR A 49 -13.76 -7.40 -12.38
CA TYR A 49 -14.65 -6.35 -11.91
C TYR A 49 -13.96 -4.99 -11.81
N TYR A 50 -14.77 -3.94 -11.91
CA TYR A 50 -14.44 -2.58 -11.52
C TYR A 50 -15.34 -2.19 -10.34
N PHE A 51 -14.72 -1.93 -9.20
CA PHE A 51 -15.36 -1.56 -7.95
C PHE A 51 -15.19 -0.08 -7.67
N GLU A 52 -16.26 0.66 -7.91
CA GLU A 52 -16.42 2.06 -7.48
C GLU A 52 -17.17 2.09 -6.14
N HIS A 53 -16.80 3.01 -5.25
CA HIS A 53 -17.42 3.10 -3.93
C HIS A 53 -18.92 3.43 -4.01
N ASN A 54 -19.75 2.67 -3.28
CA ASN A 54 -21.21 2.82 -3.25
C ASN A 54 -21.88 2.72 -4.64
N LYS A 55 -21.28 1.98 -5.58
CA LYS A 55 -21.88 1.66 -6.87
C LYS A 55 -21.85 0.16 -7.10
N VAL A 56 -22.85 -0.34 -7.83
CA VAL A 56 -22.88 -1.71 -8.31
C VAL A 56 -21.65 -1.96 -9.20
N PRO A 57 -20.87 -3.03 -8.95
CA PRO A 57 -19.63 -3.25 -9.67
C PRO A 57 -19.91 -3.67 -11.11
N LYS A 58 -19.06 -3.18 -12.02
CA LYS A 58 -19.16 -3.53 -13.44
C LYS A 58 -18.27 -4.72 -13.74
N CYS A 59 -18.85 -5.78 -14.32
CA CYS A 59 -18.09 -6.94 -14.79
C CYS A 59 -17.70 -6.75 -16.26
N ARG A 60 -16.43 -6.99 -16.61
CA ARG A 60 -15.95 -6.98 -18.01
C ARG A 60 -15.17 -8.24 -18.33
N GLU A 61 -15.80 -9.20 -19.01
CA GLU A 61 -15.11 -10.44 -19.42
C GLU A 61 -14.28 -10.28 -20.70
N ARG A 62 -14.62 -9.34 -21.60
CA ARG A 62 -14.11 -9.35 -22.98
C ARG A 62 -12.67 -8.86 -23.14
N ALA A 63 -12.17 -8.00 -22.24
CA ALA A 63 -10.90 -7.29 -22.46
C ALA A 63 -9.65 -8.18 -22.41
N PHE A 64 -9.75 -9.37 -21.79
CA PHE A 64 -8.57 -10.20 -21.49
C PHE A 64 -8.55 -11.57 -22.16
N LYS A 65 -9.65 -12.00 -22.82
CA LYS A 65 -9.87 -13.40 -23.25
C LYS A 65 -8.75 -14.02 -24.10
N LYS A 66 -7.96 -13.21 -24.81
CA LYS A 66 -6.85 -13.69 -25.66
C LYS A 66 -5.50 -13.80 -24.94
N SER A 67 -5.32 -13.12 -23.81
CA SER A 67 -4.02 -13.00 -23.14
C SER A 67 -4.00 -13.62 -21.74
N ILE A 68 -5.13 -13.56 -21.03
CA ILE A 68 -5.30 -14.18 -19.71
C ILE A 68 -6.73 -14.63 -19.51
N GLU A 69 -6.90 -15.82 -18.94
CA GLU A 69 -8.20 -16.33 -18.55
C GLU A 69 -8.14 -16.85 -17.12
N PHE A 70 -9.15 -16.47 -16.32
CA PHE A 70 -9.41 -17.03 -15.00
C PHE A 70 -10.60 -17.98 -15.08
N PHE A 71 -10.49 -19.10 -14.39
CA PHE A 71 -11.56 -20.09 -14.28
C PHE A 71 -11.60 -20.69 -12.88
N VAL A 72 -12.79 -21.12 -12.49
CA VAL A 72 -13.07 -21.60 -11.13
C VAL A 72 -13.56 -23.04 -11.22
N THR A 73 -12.98 -23.92 -10.40
CA THR A 73 -13.42 -25.32 -10.33
C THR A 73 -14.72 -25.47 -9.56
N ARG A 74 -15.33 -26.66 -9.60
CA ARG A 74 -16.49 -26.99 -8.76
C ARG A 74 -16.22 -26.88 -7.25
N THR A 75 -14.95 -26.95 -6.85
CA THR A 75 -14.50 -26.82 -5.45
C THR A 75 -14.14 -25.38 -5.08
N ASN A 76 -14.55 -24.39 -5.88
CA ASN A 76 -14.21 -22.96 -5.71
C ASN A 76 -12.71 -22.64 -5.73
N GLU A 77 -11.89 -23.52 -6.33
CA GLU A 77 -10.48 -23.23 -6.54
C GLU A 77 -10.31 -22.37 -7.78
N ILE A 78 -9.47 -21.35 -7.69
CA ILE A 78 -9.21 -20.42 -8.77
C ILE A 78 -7.93 -20.80 -9.49
N TYR A 79 -8.06 -20.97 -10.79
CA TYR A 79 -6.96 -21.18 -11.71
C TYR A 79 -6.96 -20.04 -12.73
N ALA A 80 -5.80 -19.81 -13.32
CA ALA A 80 -5.66 -18.90 -14.42
C ALA A 80 -4.65 -19.43 -15.42
N ARG A 81 -4.79 -19.04 -16.68
CA ARG A 81 -3.86 -19.39 -17.76
C ARG A 81 -3.39 -18.17 -18.50
N SER A 82 -2.12 -18.14 -18.84
CA SER A 82 -1.46 -17.12 -19.65
C SER A 82 -0.13 -17.68 -20.16
N TRP A 83 0.81 -16.82 -20.53
CA TRP A 83 2.15 -17.21 -20.93
C TRP A 83 3.22 -16.69 -19.96
N ALA A 84 4.40 -17.30 -20.01
CA ALA A 84 5.58 -16.91 -19.27
C ALA A 84 6.83 -17.04 -20.14
N VAL A 85 7.93 -16.49 -19.64
CA VAL A 85 9.27 -16.60 -20.21
C VAL A 85 10.28 -16.93 -19.12
N SER A 86 11.26 -17.77 -19.45
CA SER A 86 12.39 -18.07 -18.57
C SER A 86 13.53 -17.05 -18.76
N PRO A 87 14.34 -16.77 -17.72
CA PRO A 87 15.50 -15.90 -17.82
C PRO A 87 16.44 -16.34 -18.93
N GLY A 88 17.09 -15.37 -19.58
CA GLY A 88 17.97 -15.63 -20.70
C GLY A 88 19.42 -15.93 -20.30
N ARG A 89 20.12 -16.73 -21.12
CA ARG A 89 21.56 -17.05 -20.92
C ARG A 89 22.48 -15.85 -21.10
N TYR A 90 22.01 -14.79 -21.74
CA TYR A 90 22.76 -13.56 -21.98
C TYR A 90 22.62 -12.53 -20.86
N LEU A 91 21.85 -12.83 -19.80
CA LEU A 91 21.79 -11.96 -18.63
C LEU A 91 23.10 -12.04 -17.83
N PRO A 92 23.54 -10.96 -17.16
CA PRO A 92 24.67 -11.01 -16.24
C PRO A 92 24.53 -12.12 -15.18
N GLN A 93 25.64 -12.76 -14.79
CA GLN A 93 25.63 -13.92 -13.88
C GLN A 93 24.88 -13.66 -12.56
N ASN A 94 25.11 -12.49 -11.94
CA ASN A 94 24.43 -12.06 -10.73
C ASN A 94 22.89 -11.96 -10.89
N ILE A 95 22.40 -11.68 -12.11
CA ILE A 95 20.97 -11.66 -12.42
C ILE A 95 20.46 -13.08 -12.67
N GLN A 96 21.23 -13.94 -13.34
CA GLN A 96 20.87 -15.35 -13.52
C GLN A 96 20.68 -16.07 -12.18
N GLU A 97 21.65 -15.93 -11.27
CA GLU A 97 21.59 -16.52 -9.92
C GLU A 97 20.37 -16.01 -9.13
N LYS A 98 20.04 -14.72 -9.24
CA LYS A 98 18.88 -14.12 -8.55
C LYS A 98 17.52 -14.68 -9.01
N PHE A 99 17.44 -15.09 -10.28
CA PHE A 99 16.22 -15.57 -10.92
C PHE A 99 16.24 -17.06 -11.27
N GLU A 100 17.22 -17.81 -10.76
CA GLU A 100 17.29 -19.26 -10.90
C GLU A 100 16.01 -19.92 -10.35
N GLY A 101 15.49 -20.92 -11.09
CA GLY A 101 14.25 -21.62 -10.74
C GLY A 101 12.99 -20.75 -10.82
N LYS A 102 13.04 -19.59 -11.49
CA LYS A 102 11.90 -18.68 -11.64
C LYS A 102 11.60 -18.39 -13.11
N VAL A 103 10.34 -18.04 -13.35
CA VAL A 103 9.86 -17.56 -14.65
C VAL A 103 9.05 -16.28 -14.45
N TRP A 104 9.03 -15.43 -15.46
CA TRP A 104 8.27 -14.19 -15.43
C TRP A 104 7.06 -14.29 -16.36
N ALA A 105 5.89 -13.89 -15.85
CA ALA A 105 4.65 -13.86 -16.60
C ALA A 105 4.05 -12.44 -16.58
N PRO A 106 3.69 -11.83 -17.71
CA PRO A 106 3.21 -10.45 -17.76
C PRO A 106 2.02 -10.13 -16.87
N PHE A 107 1.16 -11.11 -16.61
CA PHE A 107 -0.05 -10.90 -15.83
C PHE A 107 0.02 -11.47 -14.42
N PHE A 108 1.05 -12.26 -14.09
CA PHE A 108 1.20 -12.89 -12.77
C PHE A 108 2.46 -12.47 -12.03
N GLY A 109 3.38 -11.78 -12.71
CA GLY A 109 4.67 -11.39 -12.18
C GLY A 109 5.66 -12.56 -12.14
N LEU A 110 6.53 -12.55 -11.13
CA LEU A 110 7.53 -13.59 -10.94
C LEU A 110 6.92 -14.83 -10.27
N LEU A 111 7.14 -15.99 -10.87
CA LEU A 111 6.62 -17.27 -10.42
C LEU A 111 7.76 -18.26 -10.18
N ASN A 112 7.59 -19.16 -9.21
CA ASN A 112 8.53 -20.26 -8.96
C ASN A 112 8.25 -21.41 -9.93
N ASP A 113 9.25 -21.80 -10.73
CA ASP A 113 9.22 -22.97 -11.60
C ASP A 113 9.65 -24.22 -10.83
N GLN A 114 8.79 -24.69 -9.93
CA GLN A 114 9.09 -25.86 -9.11
C GLN A 114 9.39 -27.08 -9.98
N ASN A 115 10.53 -27.72 -9.73
CA ASN A 115 11.04 -28.88 -10.46
C ASN A 115 11.35 -28.60 -11.94
N ASP A 116 11.58 -27.35 -12.32
CA ASP A 116 11.92 -26.89 -13.67
C ASP A 116 10.90 -27.31 -14.74
N MET A 117 9.61 -27.38 -14.39
CA MET A 117 8.57 -27.84 -15.32
C MET A 117 8.53 -27.01 -16.60
N PHE A 118 8.69 -25.69 -16.49
CA PHE A 118 8.67 -24.78 -17.63
C PHE A 118 9.97 -24.88 -18.43
N VAL A 119 11.11 -24.76 -17.76
CA VAL A 119 12.42 -24.80 -18.44
C VAL A 119 12.67 -26.15 -19.11
N LYS A 120 12.26 -27.28 -18.51
CA LYS A 120 12.35 -28.61 -19.14
C LYS A 120 11.53 -28.72 -20.42
N LYS A 121 10.42 -27.99 -20.52
CA LYS A 121 9.51 -28.07 -21.68
C LYS A 121 9.84 -27.09 -22.79
N PHE A 122 10.19 -25.85 -22.44
CA PHE A 122 10.39 -24.76 -23.41
C PHE A 122 11.85 -24.29 -23.53
N GLY A 123 12.74 -24.80 -22.67
CA GLY A 123 14.14 -24.41 -22.63
C GLY A 123 14.39 -23.09 -21.88
N VAL A 124 15.69 -22.77 -21.76
CA VAL A 124 16.16 -21.46 -21.28
C VAL A 124 15.91 -20.43 -22.36
N CYS A 125 15.48 -19.21 -22.00
CA CYS A 125 14.86 -18.22 -22.90
C CYS A 125 13.52 -18.67 -23.53
N GLY A 126 12.99 -19.84 -23.14
CA GLY A 126 11.77 -20.37 -23.70
C GLY A 126 10.55 -19.51 -23.38
N GLN A 127 9.63 -19.41 -24.32
CA GLN A 127 8.31 -18.80 -24.13
C GLN A 127 7.26 -19.90 -24.27
N GLY A 128 6.23 -19.86 -23.40
CA GLY A 128 5.24 -20.92 -23.39
C GLY A 128 4.04 -20.62 -22.51
N GLY A 129 2.98 -21.40 -22.69
CA GLY A 129 1.77 -21.31 -21.90
C GLY A 129 1.95 -21.90 -20.50
N ILE A 130 1.33 -21.28 -19.52
CA ILE A 130 1.29 -21.71 -18.13
C ILE A 130 -0.13 -21.74 -17.60
N VAL A 131 -0.40 -22.71 -16.72
CA VAL A 131 -1.60 -22.77 -15.90
C VAL A 131 -1.17 -22.65 -14.45
N VAL A 132 -1.73 -21.66 -13.76
CA VAL A 132 -1.42 -21.35 -12.37
C VAL A 132 -2.64 -21.54 -11.47
N LYS A 133 -2.40 -21.90 -10.21
CA LYS A 133 -3.40 -21.94 -9.14
C LYS A 133 -3.19 -20.79 -8.19
N PHE A 134 -4.26 -20.11 -7.81
CA PHE A 134 -4.24 -19.11 -6.73
C PHE A 134 -4.01 -19.79 -5.38
N VAL A 135 -2.99 -19.36 -4.63
CA VAL A 135 -2.61 -19.95 -3.33
C VAL A 135 -2.48 -18.94 -2.19
N ASN A 136 -2.35 -17.64 -2.49
CA ASN A 136 -2.33 -16.54 -1.51
C ASN A 136 -1.40 -16.75 -0.29
N ARG A 137 -0.12 -17.00 -0.55
CA ARG A 137 0.93 -17.13 0.49
C ARG A 137 1.81 -15.88 0.52
N PRO A 138 2.51 -15.58 1.63
CA PRO A 138 3.27 -14.32 1.80
C PRO A 138 4.20 -13.94 0.63
N ASN A 139 4.80 -14.93 -0.04
CA ASN A 139 5.73 -14.77 -1.15
C ASN A 139 5.28 -15.46 -2.45
N GLU A 140 4.04 -15.96 -2.51
CA GLU A 140 3.54 -16.74 -3.64
C GLU A 140 2.02 -16.52 -3.77
N ILE A 141 1.59 -15.66 -4.69
CA ILE A 141 0.16 -15.44 -4.97
C ILE A 141 -0.38 -16.58 -5.84
N PHE A 142 0.43 -17.00 -6.80
CA PHE A 142 0.11 -18.04 -7.77
C PHE A 142 1.22 -19.10 -7.78
N LYS A 143 0.81 -20.37 -7.94
CA LYS A 143 1.70 -21.51 -8.10
C LYS A 143 1.51 -22.12 -9.48
N ILE A 144 2.60 -22.39 -10.22
CA ILE A 144 2.54 -23.10 -11.49
C ILE A 144 2.04 -24.53 -11.24
N ARG A 145 0.99 -24.92 -11.96
CA ARG A 145 0.40 -26.26 -11.90
C ARG A 145 0.67 -27.06 -13.14
N ASN A 146 0.68 -26.41 -14.30
CA ASN A 146 0.95 -27.07 -15.57
C ASN A 146 1.55 -26.08 -16.57
N VAL A 147 2.16 -26.63 -17.61
CA VAL A 147 2.74 -25.93 -18.76
C VAL A 147 2.10 -26.44 -20.04
N GLU A 148 1.60 -25.55 -20.89
CA GLU A 148 0.79 -25.90 -22.07
C GLU A 148 1.36 -25.34 -23.37
N LYS A 149 1.22 -26.06 -24.48
CA LYS A 149 1.67 -25.63 -25.82
C LYS A 149 0.71 -24.63 -26.49
N ARG A 150 -0.21 -24.03 -25.72
CA ARG A 150 -1.18 -23.11 -26.27
C ARG A 150 -0.45 -21.88 -26.81
N GLU A 151 -0.78 -21.51 -28.05
CA GLU A 151 -0.26 -20.30 -28.65
C GLU A 151 -0.94 -19.07 -28.04
N TYR A 152 -0.12 -18.13 -27.59
CA TYR A 152 -0.54 -16.82 -27.10
C TYR A 152 0.04 -15.75 -28.01
N ASN A 153 -0.56 -14.56 -28.04
CA ASN A 153 0.15 -13.41 -28.58
C ASN A 153 1.26 -13.05 -27.57
N PHE A 154 2.50 -13.40 -27.90
CA PHE A 154 3.68 -13.17 -27.08
C PHE A 154 4.23 -11.74 -27.23
N GLU A 155 3.50 -10.82 -27.87
CA GLU A 155 3.84 -9.39 -27.82
C GLU A 155 3.99 -8.95 -26.36
N ILE A 156 5.24 -8.68 -25.99
CA ILE A 156 5.68 -8.37 -24.64
C ILE A 156 5.23 -6.94 -24.30
N SER A 157 3.98 -6.77 -23.87
CA SER A 157 3.46 -5.46 -23.45
C SER A 157 4.13 -4.92 -22.18
N GLN A 158 4.67 -5.80 -21.34
CA GLN A 158 5.48 -5.47 -20.17
C GLN A 158 6.78 -6.25 -20.28
N GLN A 159 7.94 -5.61 -20.09
CA GLN A 159 9.21 -6.34 -20.14
C GLN A 159 9.42 -7.18 -18.87
N PRO A 160 10.18 -8.28 -18.96
CA PRO A 160 10.58 -9.02 -17.78
C PRO A 160 11.36 -8.15 -16.78
N ILE A 161 11.13 -8.39 -15.49
CA ILE A 161 11.69 -7.58 -14.38
C ILE A 161 13.22 -7.50 -14.39
N TRP A 162 13.91 -8.51 -14.93
CA TRP A 162 15.36 -8.50 -15.03
C TRP A 162 15.90 -7.47 -16.05
N ASN A 163 15.08 -7.02 -17.00
CA ASN A 163 15.46 -5.94 -17.91
C ASN A 163 15.43 -4.56 -17.22
N GLU A 164 14.53 -4.37 -16.24
CA GLU A 164 14.46 -3.15 -15.44
C GLU A 164 15.65 -3.06 -14.47
N ILE A 165 16.09 -4.18 -13.89
CA ILE A 165 17.23 -4.22 -12.96
C ILE A 165 18.54 -3.88 -13.69
N CYS A 166 18.69 -4.27 -14.95
CA CYS A 166 19.84 -3.87 -15.76
C CYS A 166 19.85 -2.37 -16.09
N ASN A 167 18.72 -1.67 -15.97
CA ASN A 167 18.53 -0.28 -16.42
C ASN A 167 18.14 0.72 -15.33
N SER A 168 18.07 0.33 -14.05
CA SER A 168 17.53 1.21 -12.99
C SER A 168 18.57 1.65 -11.95
N ASN A 169 18.91 2.93 -11.99
CA ASN A 169 19.19 3.71 -10.79
C ASN A 169 17.84 3.89 -10.07
N SER A 170 17.59 3.11 -9.01
CA SER A 170 16.32 3.08 -8.31
C SER A 170 16.00 4.43 -7.65
N SER A 171 15.12 5.22 -8.27
CA SER A 171 14.45 6.33 -7.60
C SER A 171 13.44 5.75 -6.62
N VAL A 172 13.59 6.09 -5.34
CA VAL A 172 12.52 5.90 -4.36
C VAL A 172 11.37 6.80 -4.81
N GLU A 173 10.22 6.24 -5.17
CA GLU A 173 9.05 7.04 -5.52
C GLU A 173 8.74 8.01 -4.35
N ASP A 174 8.86 9.31 -4.62
CA ASP A 174 8.53 10.34 -3.64
C ASP A 174 7.04 10.26 -3.29
N PHE A 175 6.74 10.11 -2.00
CA PHE A 175 5.37 10.14 -1.51
C PHE A 175 4.76 11.53 -1.71
N ILE A 176 3.79 11.64 -2.61
CA ILE A 176 3.04 12.88 -2.86
C ILE A 176 1.54 12.58 -2.85
N ARG A 177 0.78 13.36 -2.08
CA ARG A 177 -0.69 13.30 -2.08
C ARG A 177 -1.29 13.79 -3.40
N GLN A 178 -2.43 13.22 -3.77
CA GLN A 178 -3.20 13.67 -4.92
C GLN A 178 -3.83 15.04 -4.64
N THR A 179 -3.73 15.94 -5.61
CA THR A 179 -4.33 17.29 -5.55
C THR A 179 -5.62 17.41 -6.34
N ARG A 180 -6.00 16.33 -7.04
CA ARG A 180 -7.15 16.29 -7.93
C ARG A 180 -8.13 15.22 -7.43
N LEU A 181 -9.41 15.56 -7.51
CA LEU A 181 -10.51 14.65 -7.26
C LEU A 181 -11.30 14.46 -8.54
N HIS A 182 -11.73 13.23 -8.76
CA HIS A 182 -12.67 12.84 -9.79
C HIS A 182 -14.04 12.56 -9.16
N HIS A 183 -15.09 12.53 -9.98
CA HIS A 183 -16.45 12.27 -9.51
C HIS A 183 -16.64 10.86 -8.92
N PHE A 184 -15.72 9.93 -9.21
CA PHE A 184 -15.66 8.59 -8.65
C PHE A 184 -14.63 8.46 -7.52
N SER A 185 -13.96 9.57 -7.12
CA SER A 185 -12.92 9.49 -6.10
C SER A 185 -13.46 9.05 -4.75
N CYS A 186 -12.67 8.23 -4.08
CA CYS A 186 -13.03 7.62 -2.81
C CYS A 186 -11.79 7.52 -1.93
N ALA A 187 -11.84 8.24 -0.80
CA ALA A 187 -10.87 8.04 0.25
C ALA A 187 -11.18 6.75 0.99
N ARG A 188 -10.26 5.79 0.90
CA ARG A 188 -10.23 4.59 1.73
C ARG A 188 -9.29 4.82 2.92
N PHE A 189 -9.57 4.15 4.03
CA PHE A 189 -8.78 4.26 5.27
C PHE A 189 -8.58 5.70 5.73
N ALA A 190 -9.68 6.45 5.77
CA ALA A 190 -9.71 7.80 6.29
C ALA A 190 -9.96 7.75 7.81
N LEU A 191 -8.96 8.10 8.60
CA LEU A 191 -9.06 8.17 10.06
C LEU A 191 -9.71 9.49 10.47
N CYS A 192 -10.78 9.44 11.26
CA CYS A 192 -11.29 10.64 11.91
C CYS A 192 -10.43 11.00 13.12
N VAL A 193 -9.81 12.18 13.08
CA VAL A 193 -8.82 12.63 14.05
C VAL A 193 -9.33 13.75 14.97
N GLN A 194 -10.40 14.43 14.56
CA GLN A 194 -10.98 15.52 15.33
C GLN A 194 -12.47 15.62 15.03
N GLU A 195 -13.24 15.79 16.10
CA GLU A 195 -14.67 16.08 16.08
C GLU A 195 -14.93 17.54 16.43
N GLY A 196 -15.99 18.13 15.87
CA GLY A 196 -16.46 19.45 16.26
C GLY A 196 -15.48 20.60 16.01
N ALA A 197 -14.51 20.42 15.10
CA ALA A 197 -13.52 21.42 14.75
C ALA A 197 -14.16 22.63 14.04
N PRO A 198 -13.60 23.85 14.18
CA PRO A 198 -14.07 25.00 13.41
C PRO A 198 -13.98 24.73 11.90
N ASN A 199 -15.10 24.90 11.21
CA ASN A 199 -15.14 24.77 9.76
C ASN A 199 -14.58 26.05 9.11
N ARG A 200 -13.32 26.00 8.63
CA ARG A 200 -12.67 27.12 7.91
C ARG A 200 -13.45 27.66 6.71
N ARG A 201 -14.41 26.89 6.20
CA ARG A 201 -15.29 27.25 5.06
C ARG A 201 -16.75 27.42 5.46
N PHE A 202 -17.01 27.71 6.74
CA PHE A 202 -18.35 28.07 7.18
C PHE A 202 -18.85 29.33 6.47
N ASN A 203 -20.12 29.33 6.07
CA ASN A 203 -20.78 30.47 5.47
C ASN A 203 -22.23 30.48 5.97
N ALA A 204 -22.54 31.42 6.86
CA ALA A 204 -23.86 31.55 7.48
C ALA A 204 -24.99 31.80 6.48
N GLN A 205 -24.69 32.34 5.30
CA GLN A 205 -25.68 32.62 4.25
C GLN A 205 -26.05 31.37 3.43
N ASN A 206 -25.26 30.29 3.50
CA ASN A 206 -25.48 29.09 2.70
C ASN A 206 -26.20 27.99 3.50
N LYS A 207 -27.44 27.66 3.11
CA LYS A 207 -28.21 26.56 3.71
C LYS A 207 -27.43 25.24 3.55
N GLY A 208 -27.10 24.60 4.68
CA GLY A 208 -26.31 23.37 4.73
C GLY A 208 -24.81 23.57 5.01
N SER A 209 -24.36 24.80 5.26
CA SER A 209 -23.05 25.09 5.85
C SER A 209 -23.13 25.03 7.38
N PHE A 210 -22.21 24.32 8.02
CA PHE A 210 -22.19 24.17 9.48
C PHE A 210 -20.94 24.83 10.08
N PRO A 211 -21.02 25.45 11.27
CA PRO A 211 -19.88 26.11 11.90
C PRO A 211 -18.81 25.13 12.39
N LYS A 212 -19.21 23.88 12.62
CA LYS A 212 -18.33 22.79 13.06
C LYS A 212 -18.29 21.68 12.02
N CYS A 213 -17.16 21.01 11.92
CA CYS A 213 -16.95 19.84 11.07
C CYS A 213 -16.10 18.78 11.76
N SER A 214 -16.09 17.58 11.20
CA SER A 214 -15.13 16.53 11.57
C SER A 214 -13.95 16.57 10.61
N HIS A 215 -12.74 16.33 11.11
CA HIS A 215 -11.55 16.17 10.28
C HIS A 215 -11.21 14.70 10.09
N LEU A 216 -11.05 14.31 8.83
CA LEU A 216 -10.54 13.01 8.45
C LEU A 216 -9.20 13.17 7.74
N ILE A 217 -8.29 12.21 7.96
CA ILE A 217 -7.00 12.14 7.27
C ILE A 217 -6.92 10.79 6.55
N ASN A 218 -6.57 10.80 5.27
CA ASN A 218 -6.20 9.59 4.54
C ASN A 218 -4.88 9.78 3.77
N LYS A 219 -4.20 8.67 3.47
CA LYS A 219 -2.92 8.72 2.76
C LYS A 219 -2.99 9.42 1.39
N THR A 220 -4.05 9.17 0.62
CA THR A 220 -4.14 9.63 -0.79
C THR A 220 -4.41 11.12 -0.93
N TYR A 221 -5.37 11.64 -0.16
CA TYR A 221 -5.89 13.01 -0.30
C TYR A 221 -5.57 13.91 0.89
N GLY A 222 -5.01 13.33 1.95
CA GLY A 222 -4.63 14.05 3.16
C GLY A 222 -5.85 14.43 3.99
N ALA A 223 -5.85 15.67 4.49
CA ALA A 223 -6.90 16.16 5.36
C ALA A 223 -8.15 16.59 4.56
N VAL A 224 -9.32 16.15 5.02
CA VAL A 224 -10.62 16.53 4.47
C VAL A 224 -11.62 16.83 5.58
N ARG A 225 -12.51 17.79 5.33
CA ARG A 225 -13.62 18.13 6.23
C ARG A 225 -14.85 17.28 5.95
N SER A 226 -15.58 16.87 6.99
CA SER A 226 -16.92 16.32 6.87
C SER A 226 -17.93 17.15 7.67
N MET A 227 -19.04 17.50 7.04
CA MET A 227 -20.18 18.13 7.75
C MET A 227 -21.05 17.09 8.47
N ARG A 228 -20.87 15.80 8.18
CA ARG A 228 -21.48 14.73 8.96
C ARG A 228 -20.59 14.41 10.16
N TYR A 229 -21.21 13.91 11.23
CA TYR A 229 -20.49 13.52 12.44
C TYR A 229 -19.66 12.26 12.18
N GLY A 230 -18.34 12.41 12.12
CA GLY A 230 -17.38 11.32 12.18
C GLY A 230 -16.94 11.13 13.62
N ARG A 231 -16.65 9.89 14.04
CA ARG A 231 -16.20 9.59 15.40
C ARG A 231 -14.68 9.51 15.47
N VAL A 232 -14.04 10.24 16.38
CA VAL A 232 -12.59 10.24 16.62
C VAL A 232 -12.11 8.80 16.85
N GLY A 233 -11.01 8.44 16.21
CA GLY A 233 -10.44 7.09 16.27
C GLY A 233 -11.12 6.06 15.38
N VAL A 234 -12.25 6.40 14.74
CA VAL A 234 -12.92 5.51 13.78
C VAL A 234 -12.36 5.73 12.38
N TRP A 235 -12.13 4.64 11.68
CA TRP A 235 -11.70 4.62 10.29
C TRP A 235 -12.92 4.56 9.37
N TYR A 236 -12.83 5.27 8.24
CA TYR A 236 -13.92 5.39 7.29
C TYR A 236 -13.43 5.15 5.86
N GLN A 237 -14.36 4.70 5.03
CA GLN A 237 -14.33 4.91 3.59
C GLN A 237 -15.40 5.94 3.23
N HIS A 238 -15.10 6.88 2.33
CA HIS A 238 -16.06 7.91 1.95
C HIS A 238 -15.89 8.42 0.51
N SER A 239 -16.96 8.99 -0.03
CA SER A 239 -16.97 9.79 -1.26
C SER A 239 -16.65 11.25 -0.98
N PHE A 240 -16.52 12.04 -2.04
CA PHE A 240 -16.40 13.49 -1.96
C PHE A 240 -17.59 14.18 -2.62
N THR A 241 -18.01 15.29 -2.03
CA THR A 241 -18.76 16.34 -2.74
C THR A 241 -17.79 17.48 -3.03
N ILE A 242 -17.61 17.80 -4.31
CA ILE A 242 -16.66 18.81 -4.78
C ILE A 242 -17.42 20.11 -5.03
N ASN A 243 -16.91 21.22 -4.48
CA ASN A 243 -17.37 22.56 -4.80
C ASN A 243 -16.59 23.09 -6.01
N ASN A 244 -17.18 22.94 -7.20
CA ASN A 244 -16.57 23.36 -8.47
C ASN A 244 -16.42 24.88 -8.60
N LYS A 245 -17.06 25.69 -7.74
CA LYS A 245 -16.90 27.15 -7.74
C LYS A 245 -15.56 27.59 -7.13
N ILE A 246 -14.88 26.73 -6.38
CA ILE A 246 -13.60 27.05 -5.74
C ILE A 246 -12.45 26.72 -6.71
N SER A 247 -11.54 27.68 -6.88
CA SER A 247 -10.38 27.56 -7.76
C SER A 247 -9.60 26.26 -7.53
N ARG A 248 -9.12 25.66 -8.62
CA ARG A 248 -8.32 24.41 -8.59
C ARG A 248 -7.01 24.55 -7.83
N ARG A 249 -6.53 25.78 -7.58
CA ARG A 249 -5.31 26.08 -6.82
C ARG A 249 -5.47 25.83 -5.31
N TYR A 250 -6.69 25.78 -4.79
CA TYR A 250 -6.93 25.45 -3.39
C TYR A 250 -6.74 23.95 -3.12
N SER A 251 -6.38 23.62 -1.88
CA SER A 251 -6.25 22.24 -1.41
C SER A 251 -7.57 21.48 -1.50
N ILE A 252 -7.49 20.14 -1.46
CA ILE A 252 -8.68 19.29 -1.37
C ILE A 252 -9.50 19.60 -0.12
N TYR A 253 -8.85 19.91 0.99
CA TYR A 253 -9.48 20.29 2.25
C TYR A 253 -10.51 21.42 2.05
N ASP A 254 -10.15 22.44 1.27
CA ASP A 254 -10.99 23.59 0.99
C ASP A 254 -12.11 23.30 -0.01
N ARG A 255 -11.78 22.55 -1.06
CA ARG A 255 -12.64 22.36 -2.23
C ARG A 255 -13.67 21.27 -2.07
N ALA A 256 -13.41 20.30 -1.20
CA ALA A 256 -14.23 19.11 -1.07
C ALA A 256 -14.77 18.94 0.35
N THR A 257 -15.76 18.07 0.46
CA THR A 257 -16.28 17.60 1.75
C THR A 257 -16.50 16.10 1.65
N ALA A 258 -16.08 15.38 2.68
CA ALA A 258 -16.31 13.96 2.83
C ALA A 258 -17.81 13.68 3.03
N THR A 259 -18.36 12.81 2.18
CA THR A 259 -19.77 12.40 2.20
C THR A 259 -19.90 10.88 2.09
N LYS A 260 -21.08 10.36 2.45
CA LYS A 260 -21.34 8.89 2.46
C LYS A 260 -20.32 8.11 3.29
N LEU A 261 -20.02 8.60 4.51
CA LEU A 261 -19.10 7.92 5.42
C LEU A 261 -19.60 6.52 5.76
N MET A 262 -18.73 5.54 5.56
CA MET A 262 -18.94 4.15 5.96
C MET A 262 -17.80 3.77 6.90
N ALA A 263 -18.09 3.53 8.17
CA ALA A 263 -17.10 3.09 9.14
C ALA A 263 -16.54 1.73 8.72
N ILE A 264 -15.23 1.55 8.78
CA ILE A 264 -14.52 0.31 8.44
C ILE A 264 -13.70 -0.19 9.63
N ASP A 265 -13.31 -1.46 9.57
CA ASP A 265 -12.42 -2.02 10.58
C ASP A 265 -11.06 -1.29 10.53
N PRO A 266 -10.48 -0.97 11.71
CA PRO A 266 -9.24 -0.23 11.78
C PRO A 266 -8.09 -1.04 11.15
N PRO A 267 -7.37 -0.51 10.16
CA PRO A 267 -6.22 -1.19 9.56
C PRO A 267 -5.00 -1.22 10.49
N LEU A 268 -5.01 -0.38 11.53
CA LEU A 268 -3.95 -0.23 12.53
C LEU A 268 -4.57 -0.22 13.92
N PRO A 269 -3.92 -0.80 14.94
CA PRO A 269 -4.37 -0.66 16.33
C PRO A 269 -4.52 0.82 16.68
N THR A 270 -5.77 1.24 16.94
CA THR A 270 -6.15 2.64 17.14
C THR A 270 -6.78 2.79 18.51
N LYS A 271 -6.32 3.76 19.28
CA LYS A 271 -6.86 4.12 20.59
C LYS A 271 -7.18 5.60 20.63
N VAL A 272 -8.18 5.95 21.42
CA VAL A 272 -8.50 7.34 21.74
C VAL A 272 -8.05 7.59 23.17
N VAL A 273 -7.13 8.53 23.37
CA VAL A 273 -6.58 8.92 24.66
C VAL A 273 -6.98 10.37 24.91
N GLY A 274 -7.98 10.58 25.78
CA GLY A 274 -8.64 11.89 25.90
C GLY A 274 -9.32 12.27 24.59
N ASN A 275 -8.92 13.40 24.01
CA ASN A 275 -9.42 13.88 22.71
C ASN A 275 -8.44 13.63 21.54
N HIS A 276 -7.42 12.79 21.74
CA HIS A 276 -6.39 12.53 20.74
C HIS A 276 -6.40 11.08 20.26
N VAL A 277 -6.08 10.88 18.99
CA VAL A 277 -5.89 9.55 18.41
C VAL A 277 -4.44 9.12 18.55
N GLU A 278 -4.25 7.91 19.06
CA GLU A 278 -2.97 7.20 19.15
C GLU A 278 -3.05 5.93 18.31
N LEU A 279 -2.04 5.70 17.46
CA LEU A 279 -1.91 4.57 16.57
C LEU A 279 -0.65 3.78 16.92
N THR A 280 -0.73 2.45 16.94
CA THR A 280 0.47 1.62 17.03
C THR A 280 0.87 1.13 15.65
N VAL A 281 2.09 1.43 15.21
CA VAL A 281 2.59 1.06 13.89
C VAL A 281 3.93 0.34 13.98
N LYS A 282 4.18 -0.53 13.00
CA LYS A 282 5.45 -1.22 12.83
C LYS A 282 6.12 -0.77 11.54
N PHE A 283 7.44 -0.61 11.56
CA PHE A 283 8.22 -0.34 10.36
C PHE A 283 9.59 -1.05 10.43
N LEU A 284 10.18 -1.30 9.26
CA LEU A 284 11.50 -1.88 9.17
C LEU A 284 12.56 -0.81 9.46
N PHE A 285 13.45 -1.11 10.41
CA PHE A 285 14.53 -0.21 10.77
C PHE A 285 15.59 -0.14 9.66
N ASN A 286 15.96 1.09 9.30
CA ASN A 286 17.08 1.37 8.42
C ASN A 286 17.94 2.47 9.04
N HIS A 287 19.20 2.19 9.37
CA HIS A 287 20.11 3.19 9.94
C HIS A 287 20.26 4.42 9.03
N ASP A 288 20.30 4.22 7.72
CA ASP A 288 20.45 5.31 6.76
C ASP A 288 19.26 6.28 6.78
N SER A 289 18.12 5.88 7.34
CA SER A 289 16.96 6.77 7.48
C SER A 289 17.05 7.69 8.70
N PHE A 290 17.95 7.41 9.66
CA PHE A 290 18.00 8.12 10.95
C PHE A 290 19.33 8.80 11.25
N GLU A 291 20.46 8.15 10.98
CA GLU A 291 21.78 8.68 11.35
C GLU A 291 22.81 8.49 10.23
N ARG A 292 23.78 9.40 10.18
CA ARG A 292 24.92 9.34 9.26
C ARG A 292 25.86 8.22 9.68
N GLU A 293 26.49 7.59 8.70
CA GLU A 293 27.33 6.41 8.92
C GLU A 293 28.45 6.64 9.92
N TRP A 294 29.16 7.78 9.83
CA TRP A 294 30.27 8.13 10.73
C TRP A 294 29.87 8.18 12.22
N SER A 295 28.59 8.37 12.53
CA SER A 295 28.12 8.51 13.91
C SER A 295 27.77 7.19 14.58
N ARG A 296 27.67 6.09 13.83
CA ARG A 296 27.11 4.81 14.29
C ARG A 296 27.94 4.15 15.40
N ASP A 297 29.25 4.35 15.36
CA ASP A 297 30.21 3.73 16.28
C ASP A 297 30.55 4.61 17.49
N ILE A 298 30.07 5.86 17.50
CA ILE A 298 30.24 6.79 18.62
C ILE A 298 29.42 6.29 19.80
N GLN A 299 30.10 6.03 20.93
CA GLN A 299 29.47 5.58 22.17
C GLN A 299 28.85 6.74 22.95
N ASP A 300 29.51 7.91 22.94
CA ASP A 300 28.97 9.11 23.54
C ASP A 300 27.72 9.60 22.80
N TRP A 301 26.64 9.83 23.54
CA TRP A 301 25.37 10.14 22.92
C TRP A 301 25.22 11.59 22.48
N GLU A 302 25.90 12.51 23.16
CA GLU A 302 25.87 13.93 22.80
C GLU A 302 26.59 14.14 21.46
N ASP A 303 27.73 13.47 21.26
CA ASP A 303 28.44 13.50 19.99
C ASP A 303 27.73 12.71 18.89
N ARG A 304 27.15 11.53 19.21
CA ARG A 304 26.39 10.75 18.23
C ARG A 304 25.14 11.47 17.74
N ARG A 305 24.48 12.26 18.60
CA ARG A 305 23.28 13.04 18.22
C ARG A 305 23.56 14.02 17.07
N ARG A 306 24.80 14.53 16.96
CA ARG A 306 25.22 15.39 15.83
C ARG A 306 25.20 14.66 14.48
N GLY A 307 25.21 13.34 14.50
CA GLY A 307 25.08 12.49 13.33
C GLY A 307 23.65 12.22 12.87
N LEU A 308 22.62 12.65 13.63
CA LEU A 308 21.23 12.49 13.20
C LEU A 308 20.97 13.22 11.88
N LYS A 309 20.12 12.62 11.05
CA LYS A 309 19.66 13.26 9.81
C LYS A 309 18.56 14.27 10.12
N PHE A 310 18.50 15.33 9.33
CA PHE A 310 17.37 16.24 9.35
C PHE A 310 16.16 15.58 8.68
N ASN A 311 14.95 15.93 9.13
CA ASN A 311 13.68 15.45 8.56
C ASN A 311 13.61 13.91 8.50
N MET A 312 13.82 13.23 9.63
CA MET A 312 13.68 11.78 9.69
C MET A 312 12.22 11.37 9.52
N PHE A 313 11.96 10.38 8.68
CA PHE A 313 10.63 9.83 8.47
C PHE A 313 10.68 8.36 8.08
N PHE A 314 9.55 7.69 8.21
CA PHE A 314 9.30 6.42 7.55
C PHE A 314 7.97 6.46 6.81
N TYR A 315 7.79 5.52 5.89
CA TYR A 315 6.54 5.37 5.15
C TYR A 315 5.69 4.26 5.74
N ASN A 316 4.44 4.59 6.06
CA ASN A 316 3.43 3.64 6.46
C ASN A 316 2.39 3.46 5.35
N GLU A 317 1.91 2.22 5.19
CA GLU A 317 0.95 1.85 4.15
C GLU A 317 -0.36 2.65 4.24
N TYR A 318 -0.84 2.99 5.44
CA TYR A 318 -2.11 3.66 5.68
C TYR A 318 -1.98 5.15 6.03
N LEU A 319 -0.87 5.55 6.66
CA LEU A 319 -0.65 6.93 7.09
C LEU A 319 0.17 7.76 6.08
N GLY A 320 0.90 7.12 5.18
CA GLY A 320 1.86 7.79 4.30
C GLY A 320 3.16 8.13 5.04
N LYS A 321 3.69 9.33 4.80
CA LYS A 321 4.90 9.82 5.46
C LYS A 321 4.64 10.14 6.94
N VAL A 322 5.41 9.52 7.84
CA VAL A 322 5.33 9.73 9.29
C VAL A 322 6.65 10.33 9.78
N GLU A 323 6.57 11.48 10.44
CA GLU A 323 7.72 12.20 10.99
C GLU A 323 8.28 11.51 12.25
N VAL A 324 9.61 11.48 12.38
CA VAL A 324 10.29 11.01 13.59
C VAL A 324 11.16 12.15 14.11
N GLN A 325 10.88 12.60 15.33
CA GLN A 325 11.64 13.66 15.98
C GLN A 325 12.93 13.10 16.59
N ASP A 326 13.91 13.97 16.80
CA ASP A 326 15.26 13.63 17.28
C ASP A 326 15.26 12.76 18.55
N ASP A 327 14.42 13.10 19.53
CA ASP A 327 14.36 12.38 20.80
C ASP A 327 13.84 10.94 20.60
N GLU A 328 12.84 10.75 19.74
CA GLU A 328 12.31 9.42 19.43
C GLU A 328 13.26 8.63 18.53
N ALA A 329 13.92 9.28 17.56
CA ALA A 329 14.98 8.67 16.77
C ALA A 329 16.12 8.17 17.67
N CYS A 330 16.52 8.97 18.67
CA CYS A 330 17.54 8.57 19.62
C CYS A 330 17.13 7.32 20.42
N ARG A 331 15.88 7.30 20.91
CA ARG A 331 15.34 6.14 21.65
C ARG A 331 15.34 4.88 20.80
N ILE A 332 14.92 4.98 19.53
CA ILE A 332 14.93 3.87 18.58
C ILE A 332 16.35 3.35 18.39
N ILE A 333 17.31 4.22 18.06
CA ILE A 333 18.70 3.81 17.80
C ILE A 333 19.31 3.14 19.04
N LYS A 334 19.10 3.70 20.24
CA LYS A 334 19.55 3.09 21.50
C LYS A 334 18.97 1.69 21.70
N LEU A 335 17.67 1.51 21.49
CA LEU A 335 17.01 0.22 21.64
C LEU A 335 17.51 -0.81 20.61
N VAL A 336 17.68 -0.38 19.35
CA VAL A 336 18.26 -1.23 18.30
C VAL A 336 19.69 -1.65 18.63
N GLY A 337 20.52 -0.72 19.10
CA GLY A 337 21.90 -1.00 19.52
C GLY A 337 21.95 -2.01 20.68
N LYS A 338 21.10 -1.84 21.69
CA LYS A 338 20.95 -2.80 22.79
C LYS A 338 20.54 -4.18 22.28
N LEU A 339 19.55 -4.26 21.40
CA LEU A 339 19.08 -5.52 20.83
C LEU A 339 20.21 -6.23 20.06
N ARG A 340 20.97 -5.49 19.24
CA ARG A 340 22.11 -6.05 18.50
C ARG A 340 23.23 -6.57 19.40
N ASN A 341 23.53 -5.85 20.49
CA ASN A 341 24.54 -6.29 21.45
C ASN A 341 24.13 -7.58 22.18
N ILE A 342 22.83 -7.75 22.48
CA ILE A 342 22.32 -8.98 23.11
C ILE A 342 22.49 -10.19 22.16
N TYR A 343 22.24 -10.01 20.85
CA TYR A 343 22.22 -11.10 19.86
C TYR A 343 23.44 -11.10 18.92
N LYS A 344 24.56 -10.52 19.36
CA LYS A 344 25.75 -10.19 18.55
C LYS A 344 26.34 -11.36 17.75
N HIS A 345 26.04 -12.61 18.08
CA HIS A 345 26.57 -13.80 17.40
C HIS A 345 25.52 -14.64 16.65
N ARG A 346 24.22 -14.33 16.75
CA ARG A 346 23.15 -15.19 16.20
C ARG A 346 22.35 -14.56 15.05
N LEU A 347 22.23 -13.22 15.04
CA LEU A 347 21.28 -12.51 14.17
C LEU A 347 21.93 -11.31 13.44
N ILE A 348 23.25 -11.37 13.18
CA ILE A 348 23.97 -10.35 12.41
C ILE A 348 23.46 -10.39 10.96
N GLY A 349 22.50 -9.53 10.63
CA GLY A 349 21.93 -9.42 9.28
C GLY A 349 20.42 -9.63 9.22
N ASP A 350 19.79 -10.11 10.29
CA ASP A 350 18.33 -10.20 10.30
C ASP A 350 17.70 -8.81 10.43
N PRO A 351 16.64 -8.51 9.65
CA PRO A 351 16.00 -7.22 9.69
C PRO A 351 15.38 -6.96 11.08
N ILE A 352 15.38 -5.70 11.51
CA ILE A 352 14.81 -5.29 12.80
C ILE A 352 13.51 -4.53 12.53
N ILE A 353 12.44 -4.89 13.22
CA ILE A 353 11.17 -4.16 13.22
C ILE A 353 11.12 -3.27 14.46
N VAL A 354 10.74 -2.02 14.26
CA VAL A 354 10.45 -1.07 15.33
C VAL A 354 8.94 -0.93 15.45
N THR A 355 8.43 -1.00 16.68
CA THR A 355 7.04 -0.71 17.01
C THR A 355 6.97 0.64 17.73
N VAL A 356 6.16 1.57 17.21
CA VAL A 356 6.02 2.94 17.72
C VAL A 356 4.57 3.38 17.85
N LYS A 357 4.34 4.40 18.67
CA LYS A 357 3.09 5.13 18.83
C LYS A 357 3.12 6.41 18.00
N VAL A 358 2.04 6.65 17.28
CA VAL A 358 1.91 7.71 16.30
C VAL A 358 0.62 8.50 16.54
N SER A 359 0.71 9.81 16.42
CA SER A 359 -0.44 10.73 16.52
C SER A 359 -0.46 11.73 15.38
N PRO A 360 -1.64 12.30 15.05
CA PRO A 360 -1.74 13.40 14.11
C PRO A 360 -0.94 14.62 14.61
N ILE A 361 -0.22 15.28 13.71
CA ILE A 361 0.47 16.55 14.00
C ILE A 361 -0.59 17.61 14.29
N ARG A 362 -0.40 18.46 15.31
CA ARG A 362 -1.40 19.47 15.71
C ARG A 362 -1.87 20.38 14.55
N GLU A 363 -0.93 20.78 13.69
CA GLU A 363 -1.15 21.67 12.54
C GLU A 363 -1.39 20.91 11.22
N PHE A 364 -1.85 19.66 11.28
CA PHE A 364 -2.00 18.81 10.09
C PHE A 364 -2.82 19.46 8.96
N VAL A 365 -3.85 20.26 9.29
CA VAL A 365 -4.65 20.96 8.27
C VAL A 365 -3.82 22.00 7.52
N GLN A 366 -2.99 22.77 8.22
CA GLN A 366 -2.12 23.77 7.61
C GLN A 366 -1.07 23.11 6.74
N ARG A 367 -0.33 22.14 7.29
CA ARG A 367 0.69 21.39 6.54
C ARG A 367 0.12 20.71 5.29
N ASN A 368 -1.08 20.14 5.40
CA ASN A 368 -1.78 19.54 4.26
C ASN A 368 -2.08 20.54 3.13
N CYS A 369 -2.39 21.80 3.47
CA CYS A 369 -2.70 22.83 2.49
C CYS A 369 -1.45 23.45 1.85
N GLU A 370 -0.34 23.50 2.59
CA GLU A 370 0.93 24.11 2.15
C GLU A 370 1.74 23.15 1.27
N ASP A 371 1.83 21.88 1.65
CA ASP A 371 2.65 20.89 0.94
C ASP A 371 2.01 19.47 0.95
N ASN A 372 1.93 18.89 -0.24
CA ASN A 372 1.34 17.57 -0.46
C ASN A 372 2.30 16.41 -0.12
N ALA A 373 3.58 16.68 0.09
CA ALA A 373 4.57 15.71 0.53
C ALA A 373 4.80 15.73 2.06
N SER A 374 4.30 16.75 2.77
CA SER A 374 4.51 16.92 4.20
C SER A 374 3.89 15.79 5.04
N PRO A 375 4.54 15.37 6.14
CA PRO A 375 3.95 14.42 7.06
C PRO A 375 2.72 15.04 7.76
N LEU A 376 1.70 14.21 8.01
CA LEU A 376 0.52 14.59 8.80
C LEU A 376 0.47 13.91 10.17
N PHE A 377 1.41 12.99 10.39
CA PHE A 377 1.54 12.19 11.60
C PHE A 377 3.00 12.23 12.07
N PHE A 378 3.19 12.09 13.38
CA PHE A 378 4.52 12.03 13.99
C PHE A 378 4.57 10.93 15.05
N VAL A 379 5.77 10.38 15.27
CA VAL A 379 6.06 9.47 16.38
C VAL A 379 6.14 10.25 17.67
N HIS A 380 5.45 9.79 18.70
CA HIS A 380 5.50 10.37 20.05
C HIS A 380 5.82 9.33 21.15
N GLY A 381 6.19 8.11 20.75
CA GLY A 381 6.68 7.10 21.68
C GLY A 381 7.16 5.83 21.00
N VAL A 382 8.20 5.21 21.55
CA VAL A 382 8.71 3.90 21.11
C VAL A 382 8.16 2.80 22.01
N VAL A 383 7.54 1.78 21.43
CA VAL A 383 7.00 0.62 22.16
C VAL A 383 8.06 -0.45 22.34
N GLY A 384 8.82 -0.76 21.28
CA GLY A 384 9.85 -1.79 21.32
C GLY A 384 10.48 -2.10 19.97
N VAL A 385 11.49 -2.96 19.99
CA VAL A 385 12.23 -3.43 18.82
C VAL A 385 12.36 -4.95 18.86
N GLU A 386 12.24 -5.61 17.72
CA GLU A 386 12.34 -7.07 17.60
C GLU A 386 12.99 -7.47 16.27
N TYR A 387 13.70 -8.61 16.25
CA TYR A 387 14.15 -9.20 14.99
C TYR A 387 12.97 -9.83 14.25
N VAL A 388 12.98 -9.76 12.92
CA VAL A 388 12.03 -10.53 12.10
C VAL A 388 12.33 -12.02 12.27
N LYS A 389 11.42 -12.73 12.94
CA LYS A 389 11.48 -14.21 12.98
C LYS A 389 11.35 -14.73 11.55
N ARG A 390 12.35 -15.49 11.08
CA ARG A 390 12.29 -16.21 9.80
C ARG A 390 11.28 -17.34 9.84
#